data_AF-A0A3P8ZUW3-F1
#
_entry.id   AF-A0A3P8ZUW3-F1
#
_cell.length_a   1.000
_cell.length_b   1.000
_cell.length_c   1.000
_cell.angle_alpha   90.00
_cell.angle_beta   90.00
_cell.angle_gamma   90.00
#
_symmetry.space_group_name_H-M   'P 1'
#
loop_
_entity.id
_entity.type
_entity.pdbx_description
1 polymer ?
#
loop_
_entity_poly.entity_id
_entity_poly.type
_entity_poly.pdbx_seq_one_letter_code
_entity_poly.pdbx_strand_id
1 'polypeptide(L)'
;MRRTEEPSSSLAYRPTWRGGRTTDTIPCSAAEFHILSLLENLKRQQDQLVVKVNYLSSRLNSNPGPDVEMPDNIQFPLEQLEAVEAFEVFLKEPSNGPAQQRVISSLATIGGQDVKKVTWNILARLFTDEVSHQINWKGVNNKKSFSRMATKSLLFSAVRKNTVTRSATDTEVTRHVIRWFHLAADRATRKRVPPQ
;
A
#
# COMPACT_ATOMS: atom_id res chain seq x y z
N MET A 1 -24.38 -23.12 -73.73
CA MET A 1 -24.47 -22.86 -72.27
C MET A 1 -23.09 -23.10 -71.66
N ARG A 2 -22.29 -22.05 -71.40
CA ARG A 2 -21.09 -22.17 -70.56
C ARG A 2 -21.46 -21.66 -69.16
N ARG A 3 -21.47 -22.56 -68.18
CA ARG A 3 -21.44 -22.16 -66.76
C ARG A 3 -20.03 -21.67 -66.48
N THR A 4 -19.90 -20.41 -66.10
CA THR A 4 -18.70 -19.85 -65.48
C THR A 4 -18.56 -20.44 -64.08
N GLU A 5 -17.43 -21.08 -63.84
CA GLU A 5 -16.97 -21.53 -62.53
C GLU A 5 -16.61 -20.30 -61.69
N GLU A 6 -17.26 -20.11 -60.55
CA GLU A 6 -16.84 -19.18 -59.50
C GLU A 6 -15.72 -19.86 -58.68
N PRO A 7 -14.51 -19.30 -58.61
CA PRO A 7 -13.49 -19.83 -57.72
C PRO A 7 -13.89 -19.46 -56.28
N SER A 8 -14.44 -20.44 -55.55
CA SER A 8 -14.68 -20.31 -54.11
C SER A 8 -13.32 -20.14 -53.40
N SER A 9 -12.95 -18.89 -53.12
CA SER A 9 -11.77 -18.56 -52.34
C SER A 9 -11.99 -18.98 -50.90
N SER A 10 -11.55 -20.18 -50.53
CA SER A 10 -11.59 -20.66 -49.16
C SER A 10 -10.66 -19.80 -48.29
N LEU A 11 -11.23 -19.13 -47.28
CA LEU A 11 -10.46 -18.35 -46.31
C LEU A 11 -10.04 -19.28 -45.17
N ALA A 12 -8.82 -19.11 -44.69
CA ALA A 12 -8.25 -19.93 -43.63
C ALA A 12 -8.29 -19.17 -42.30
N TYR A 13 -9.11 -19.63 -41.35
CA TYR A 13 -9.08 -19.12 -39.97
C TYR A 13 -8.10 -19.94 -39.13
N ARG A 14 -7.32 -19.25 -38.29
CA ARG A 14 -6.42 -19.88 -37.31
C ARG A 14 -6.89 -19.59 -35.90
N PRO A 15 -7.51 -20.56 -35.21
CA PRO A 15 -7.94 -20.38 -33.83
C PRO A 15 -6.73 -20.19 -32.89
N THR A 16 -6.90 -19.29 -31.92
CA THR A 16 -5.89 -18.99 -30.88
C THR A 16 -5.98 -19.89 -29.66
N TRP A 17 -7.00 -20.75 -29.56
CA TRP A 17 -7.21 -21.71 -28.48
C TRP A 17 -6.37 -22.99 -28.67
N ARG A 18 -5.47 -23.26 -27.73
CA ARG A 18 -4.60 -24.45 -27.73
C ARG A 18 -5.20 -25.56 -26.85
N GLY A 19 -6.32 -26.13 -27.28
CA GLY A 19 -6.98 -27.27 -26.62
C GLY A 19 -6.88 -28.53 -27.47
N GLY A 20 -5.78 -29.28 -27.34
CA GLY A 20 -5.62 -30.58 -28.01
C GLY A 20 -5.15 -30.49 -29.47
N ARG A 21 -4.41 -31.51 -29.91
CA ARG A 21 -3.67 -31.58 -31.19
C ARG A 21 -4.56 -31.37 -32.42
N THR A 22 -4.54 -30.19 -33.01
CA THR A 22 -4.48 -29.92 -34.47
C THR A 22 -4.20 -28.44 -34.70
N THR A 23 -3.14 -28.11 -35.45
CA THR A 23 -2.83 -26.74 -35.90
C THR A 23 -3.34 -26.52 -37.32
N ASP A 24 -4.51 -27.07 -37.61
CA ASP A 24 -5.03 -27.11 -38.97
C ASP A 24 -5.90 -25.88 -39.20
N THR A 25 -5.54 -25.10 -40.21
CA THR A 25 -6.35 -23.99 -40.71
C THR A 25 -7.72 -24.52 -41.09
N ILE A 26 -8.76 -24.00 -40.47
CA ILE A 26 -10.13 -24.41 -40.79
C ILE A 26 -10.53 -23.67 -42.08
N PRO A 27 -10.84 -24.39 -43.18
CA PRO A 27 -11.41 -23.76 -44.36
C PRO A 27 -12.80 -23.25 -44.02
N CYS A 28 -12.99 -21.95 -44.15
CA CYS A 28 -14.24 -21.27 -43.84
C CYS A 28 -14.66 -20.39 -45.02
N SER A 29 -15.97 -20.24 -45.20
CA SER A 29 -16.56 -19.22 -46.06
C SER A 29 -16.26 -17.82 -45.50
N ALA A 30 -16.41 -16.78 -46.34
CA ALA A 30 -16.18 -15.39 -45.93
C ALA A 30 -17.09 -14.94 -44.78
N ALA A 31 -18.34 -15.43 -44.75
CA ALA A 31 -19.27 -15.15 -43.65
C ALA A 31 -18.82 -15.80 -42.34
N GLU A 32 -18.38 -17.06 -42.38
CA GLU A 32 -17.85 -17.77 -41.21
C GLU A 32 -16.57 -17.12 -40.67
N PHE A 33 -15.65 -16.72 -41.55
CA PHE A 33 -14.44 -16.00 -41.14
C PHE A 33 -14.76 -14.67 -40.45
N HIS A 34 -15.74 -13.92 -40.98
CA HIS A 34 -16.19 -12.68 -40.38
C HIS A 34 -16.81 -12.90 -38.99
N ILE A 35 -17.68 -13.91 -38.85
CA ILE A 35 -18.30 -14.26 -37.57
C ILE A 35 -17.24 -14.68 -36.54
N LEU A 36 -16.27 -15.52 -36.93
CA LEU A 36 -15.20 -15.97 -36.05
C LEU A 36 -14.31 -14.82 -35.58
N SER A 37 -13.99 -13.87 -36.47
CA SER A 37 -13.23 -12.66 -36.11
C SER A 37 -14.00 -11.77 -35.14
N LEU A 38 -15.32 -11.61 -35.32
CA LEU A 38 -16.15 -10.86 -34.38
C LEU A 38 -16.20 -11.52 -32.99
N LEU A 39 -16.32 -12.85 -32.95
CA LEU A 39 -16.29 -13.61 -31.70
C LEU A 39 -14.95 -13.50 -30.98
N GLU A 40 -13.84 -13.52 -31.71
CA GLU A 40 -12.50 -13.32 -31.14
C GLU A 40 -12.34 -11.91 -30.56
N ASN A 41 -12.84 -10.89 -31.28
CA ASN A 41 -12.85 -9.52 -30.77
C ASN A 41 -13.70 -9.37 -29.51
N LEU A 42 -14.89 -9.99 -29.47
CA LEU A 42 -15.75 -9.98 -28.28
C LEU A 42 -15.09 -10.68 -27.09
N LYS A 43 -14.44 -11.83 -27.31
CA LYS A 43 -13.67 -12.52 -26.27
C LYS A 43 -12.57 -11.62 -25.71
N ARG A 44 -11.81 -10.96 -26.58
CA ARG A 44 -10.75 -10.03 -26.16
C ARG A 44 -11.29 -8.85 -25.36
N GLN A 45 -12.46 -8.32 -25.75
CA GLN A 45 -13.13 -7.26 -24.99
C GLN A 45 -13.57 -7.74 -23.60
N GLN A 46 -14.11 -8.96 -23.48
CA GLN A 46 -14.45 -9.56 -22.18
C GLN A 46 -13.21 -9.75 -21.29
N ASP A 47 -12.12 -10.29 -21.84
CA ASP A 47 -10.87 -10.48 -21.08
C ASP A 47 -10.33 -9.13 -20.56
N GLN A 48 -10.39 -8.07 -21.38
CA GLN A 48 -10.01 -6.72 -20.95
C GLN A 48 -10.94 -6.14 -19.87
N LEU A 49 -12.25 -6.38 -19.96
CA LEU A 49 -13.21 -5.95 -18.96
C LEU A 49 -12.98 -6.66 -17.62
N VAL A 50 -12.70 -7.96 -17.63
CA VAL A 50 -12.37 -8.72 -16.41
C VAL A 50 -11.15 -8.13 -15.71
N VAL A 51 -10.08 -7.81 -16.45
CA VAL A 51 -8.89 -7.17 -15.87
C VAL A 51 -9.23 -5.80 -15.26
N LYS A 52 -10.02 -4.98 -15.96
CA LYS A 52 -10.44 -3.65 -15.47
C LYS A 52 -11.35 -3.75 -14.24
N VAL A 53 -12.29 -4.69 -14.22
CA VAL A 53 -13.17 -4.94 -13.08
C VAL A 53 -12.36 -5.41 -11.88
N ASN A 54 -11.44 -6.36 -12.04
CA ASN A 54 -10.57 -6.82 -10.94
C ASN A 54 -9.71 -5.68 -10.38
N TYR A 55 -9.20 -4.81 -11.25
CA TYR A 55 -8.49 -3.60 -10.83
C TYR A 55 -9.40 -2.65 -10.03
N LEU A 56 -10.60 -2.33 -10.53
CA LEU A 56 -11.56 -1.46 -9.84
C LEU A 56 -12.03 -2.07 -8.52
N SER A 57 -12.33 -3.37 -8.49
CA SER A 57 -12.68 -4.11 -7.27
C SER A 57 -11.54 -4.08 -6.25
N SER A 58 -10.27 -4.21 -6.68
CA SER A 58 -9.13 -4.04 -5.75
C SER A 58 -9.01 -2.63 -5.18
N ARG A 59 -9.38 -1.61 -5.96
CA ARG A 59 -9.37 -0.19 -5.55
C ARG A 59 -10.55 0.12 -4.62
N LEU A 60 -11.73 -0.46 -4.87
CA LEU A 60 -12.92 -0.31 -4.04
C LEU A 60 -12.84 -1.12 -2.74
N ASN A 61 -12.20 -2.28 -2.75
CA ASN A 61 -11.83 -3.00 -1.52
C ASN A 61 -10.72 -2.27 -0.74
N SER A 62 -10.12 -1.23 -1.32
CA SER A 62 -9.26 -0.28 -0.62
C SER A 62 -10.04 0.95 -0.09
N ASN A 63 -11.37 0.98 -0.18
CA ASN A 63 -12.20 2.05 0.39
C ASN A 63 -12.15 1.96 1.93
N PRO A 64 -12.10 3.10 2.65
CA PRO A 64 -12.12 3.08 4.10
C PRO A 64 -13.44 2.44 4.52
N GLY A 65 -13.37 1.52 5.48
CA GLY A 65 -14.56 1.03 6.18
C GLY A 65 -15.33 2.18 6.84
N PRO A 66 -16.38 1.88 7.64
CA PRO A 66 -17.15 2.91 8.35
C PRO A 66 -16.21 3.94 8.95
N ASP A 67 -16.58 5.22 8.82
CA ASP A 67 -15.73 6.35 9.18
C ASP A 67 -15.57 6.40 10.70
N VAL A 68 -14.74 5.49 11.22
CA VAL A 68 -14.34 5.46 12.62
C VAL A 68 -13.40 6.63 12.77
N GLU A 69 -13.94 7.83 12.97
CA GLU A 69 -13.12 9.03 13.16
C GLU A 69 -12.09 8.79 14.27
N MET A 70 -10.90 9.37 14.10
CA MET A 70 -9.92 9.33 15.17
C MET A 70 -10.56 9.96 16.41
N PRO A 71 -10.49 9.33 17.59
CA PRO A 71 -10.97 9.95 18.82
C PRO A 71 -10.40 11.36 18.98
N ASP A 72 -11.24 12.34 19.34
CA ASP A 72 -10.86 13.76 19.46
C ASP A 72 -9.67 14.01 20.40
N ASN A 73 -9.45 13.09 21.35
CA ASN A 73 -8.37 13.13 22.32
C ASN A 73 -7.01 12.66 21.78
N ILE A 74 -6.93 12.12 20.56
CA ILE A 74 -5.68 11.69 19.94
C ILE A 74 -5.25 12.72 18.90
N GLN A 75 -4.42 13.65 19.34
CA GLN A 75 -3.80 14.66 18.47
C GLN A 75 -2.30 14.46 18.41
N PHE A 76 -1.73 14.67 17.23
CA PHE A 76 -0.30 14.54 16.99
C PHE A 76 0.38 15.93 16.99
N PRO A 77 1.56 16.06 17.60
CA PRO A 77 2.34 15.02 18.28
C PRO A 77 1.81 14.67 19.68
N LEU A 78 2.03 13.44 20.12
CA LEU A 78 1.66 12.98 21.47
C LEU A 78 2.58 13.62 22.51
N GLU A 79 1.99 14.36 23.45
CA GLU A 79 2.70 15.19 24.42
C GLU A 79 2.86 14.54 25.80
N GLN A 80 2.03 13.55 26.13
CA GLN A 80 2.00 12.88 27.44
C GLN A 80 1.95 11.36 27.28
N LEU A 81 2.41 10.63 28.31
CA LEU A 81 2.47 9.17 28.27
C LEU A 81 1.07 8.54 28.25
N GLU A 82 0.11 9.19 28.88
CA GLU A 82 -1.32 8.83 28.89
C GLU A 82 -1.91 8.91 27.48
N ALA A 83 -1.55 9.93 26.70
CA ALA A 83 -1.96 10.05 25.31
C ALA A 83 -1.35 8.95 24.44
N VAL A 84 -0.09 8.55 24.72
CA VAL A 84 0.52 7.38 24.09
C VAL A 84 -0.24 6.10 24.44
N GLU A 85 -0.70 5.95 25.68
CA GLU A 85 -1.48 4.78 26.10
C GLU A 85 -2.85 4.72 25.45
N ALA A 86 -3.57 5.84 25.42
CA ALA A 86 -4.84 5.95 24.71
C ALA A 86 -4.68 5.59 23.22
N PHE A 87 -3.62 6.10 22.58
CA PHE A 87 -3.31 5.76 21.20
C PHE A 87 -2.98 4.27 21.03
N GLU A 88 -2.20 3.68 21.93
CA GLU A 88 -1.87 2.26 21.89
C GLU A 88 -3.09 1.34 22.08
N VAL A 89 -4.05 1.73 22.93
CA VAL A 89 -5.33 1.03 23.08
C VAL A 89 -6.15 1.16 21.80
N PHE A 90 -6.27 2.36 21.26
CA PHE A 90 -6.96 2.62 19.99
C PHE A 90 -6.39 1.78 18.83
N LEU A 91 -5.07 1.63 18.75
CA LEU A 91 -4.41 0.81 17.72
C LEU A 91 -4.59 -0.70 17.90
N LYS A 92 -4.93 -1.18 19.09
CA LYS A 92 -5.15 -2.61 19.34
C LYS A 92 -6.59 -3.04 19.06
N GLU A 93 -7.52 -2.10 19.12
CA GLU A 93 -8.93 -2.36 18.90
C GLU A 93 -9.20 -2.71 17.41
N PRO A 94 -9.72 -3.91 17.10
CA PRO A 94 -9.92 -4.34 15.71
C PRO A 94 -10.96 -3.49 14.95
N SER A 95 -11.94 -2.92 15.65
CA SER A 95 -12.96 -2.05 15.04
C SER A 95 -12.35 -0.77 14.45
N ASN A 96 -11.19 -0.33 14.95
CA ASN A 96 -10.49 0.87 14.49
C ASN A 96 -9.63 0.64 13.24
N GLY A 97 -9.64 -0.56 12.64
CA GLY A 97 -8.84 -0.89 11.46
C GLY A 97 -8.90 0.15 10.31
N PRO A 98 -10.08 0.63 9.89
CA PRO A 98 -10.19 1.69 8.87
C PRO A 98 -9.48 2.98 9.27
N ALA A 99 -9.64 3.40 10.51
CA ALA A 99 -9.01 4.60 11.06
C ALA A 99 -7.48 4.47 11.11
N GLN A 100 -6.98 3.31 11.53
CA GLN A 100 -5.56 2.99 11.51
C GLN A 100 -4.98 3.10 10.10
N GLN A 101 -5.70 2.61 9.08
CA GLN A 101 -5.28 2.74 7.68
C GLN A 101 -5.23 4.21 7.22
N ARG A 102 -6.14 5.06 7.70
CA ARG A 102 -6.08 6.51 7.43
C ARG A 102 -4.86 7.15 8.09
N VAL A 103 -4.55 6.80 9.35
CA VAL A 103 -3.32 7.28 10.02
C VAL A 103 -2.08 6.81 9.26
N ILE A 104 -1.99 5.54 8.89
CA ILE A 104 -0.88 5.00 8.08
C ILE A 104 -0.74 5.77 6.76
N SER A 105 -1.85 6.05 6.08
CA SER A 105 -1.86 6.79 4.82
C SER A 105 -1.39 8.23 5.02
N SER A 106 -1.86 8.90 6.07
CA SER A 106 -1.44 10.25 6.43
C SER A 106 0.03 10.34 6.82
N LEU A 107 0.59 9.32 7.48
CA LEU A 107 2.02 9.31 7.82
C LEU A 107 2.87 8.94 6.61
N ALA A 108 2.36 8.13 5.68
CA ALA A 108 3.07 7.76 4.46
C ALA A 108 3.29 8.96 3.51
N THR A 109 2.51 10.03 3.62
CA THR A 109 2.75 11.28 2.86
C THR A 109 3.93 12.09 3.38
N ILE A 110 4.42 11.79 4.59
CA ILE A 110 5.58 12.48 5.17
C ILE A 110 6.81 12.11 4.36
N GLY A 111 7.36 13.12 3.68
CA GLY A 111 8.50 12.97 2.78
C GLY A 111 9.84 12.75 3.51
N GLY A 112 10.85 12.43 2.70
CA GLY A 112 12.23 12.24 3.09
C GLY A 112 13.02 11.68 1.91
N GLN A 113 14.33 11.93 1.88
CA GLN A 113 15.19 11.47 0.78
C GLN A 113 15.58 9.99 0.91
N ASP A 114 15.55 9.45 2.13
CA ASP A 114 15.96 8.09 2.47
C ASP A 114 15.11 7.50 3.60
N VAL A 115 15.32 6.20 3.88
CA VAL A 115 14.63 5.46 4.96
C VAL A 115 14.82 6.13 6.30
N LYS A 116 16.01 6.66 6.58
CA LYS A 116 16.34 7.39 7.80
C LYS A 116 15.44 8.61 7.98
N LYS A 117 15.39 9.51 6.98
CA LYS A 117 14.65 10.77 7.06
C LYS A 117 13.15 10.53 7.12
N VAL A 118 12.61 9.62 6.31
CA VAL A 118 11.18 9.28 6.38
C VAL A 118 10.84 8.74 7.77
N THR A 119 11.61 7.78 8.29
CA THR A 119 11.39 7.20 9.63
C THR A 119 11.43 8.28 10.72
N TRP A 120 12.44 9.15 10.69
CA TRP A 120 12.63 10.21 11.69
C TRP A 120 11.54 11.27 11.62
N ASN A 121 11.09 11.64 10.43
CA ASN A 121 10.02 12.62 10.24
C ASN A 121 8.67 12.06 10.71
N ILE A 122 8.39 10.77 10.46
CA ILE A 122 7.19 10.12 10.99
C ILE A 122 7.23 10.08 12.52
N LEU A 123 8.36 9.67 13.11
CA LEU A 123 8.51 9.66 14.57
C LEU A 123 8.35 11.05 15.19
N ALA A 124 8.91 12.09 14.56
CA ALA A 124 8.77 13.48 14.99
C ALA A 124 7.34 14.01 14.83
N ARG A 125 6.54 13.45 13.93
CA ARG A 125 5.10 13.74 13.83
C ARG A 125 4.33 13.05 14.95
N LEU A 126 4.72 11.84 15.32
CA LEU A 126 4.02 11.03 16.32
C LEU A 126 4.29 11.47 17.76
N PHE A 127 5.53 11.83 18.09
CA PHE A 127 5.95 12.06 19.47
C PHE A 127 6.67 13.41 19.63
N THR A 128 6.40 14.05 20.76
CA THR A 128 7.24 15.14 21.27
C THR A 128 8.61 14.63 21.73
N ASP A 129 9.59 15.52 21.89
CA ASP A 129 10.90 15.11 22.38
C ASP A 129 10.85 14.67 23.85
N GLU A 130 9.94 15.27 24.63
CA GLU A 130 9.62 14.94 26.02
C GLU A 130 9.12 13.49 26.15
N VAL A 131 8.12 13.10 25.35
CA VAL A 131 7.61 11.72 25.32
C VAL A 131 8.68 10.77 24.77
N SER A 132 9.41 11.19 23.74
CA SER A 132 10.49 10.38 23.16
C SER A 132 11.57 10.05 24.18
N HIS A 133 11.83 10.93 25.15
CA HIS A 133 12.80 10.67 26.21
C HIS A 133 12.35 9.55 27.16
N GLN A 134 11.04 9.30 27.27
CA GLN A 134 10.44 8.27 28.13
C GLN A 134 10.26 6.92 27.42
N ILE A 135 10.66 6.83 26.15
CA ILE A 135 10.53 5.63 25.32
C ILE A 135 11.92 5.15 24.90
N ASN A 136 12.13 3.84 24.87
CA ASN A 136 13.25 3.24 24.16
C ASN A 136 12.83 1.92 23.50
N TRP A 137 13.73 1.29 22.74
CA TRP A 137 13.38 0.09 21.99
C TRP A 137 12.99 -1.11 22.87
N LYS A 138 13.78 -1.40 23.91
CA LYS A 138 13.61 -2.61 24.74
C LYS A 138 12.67 -2.42 25.94
N GLY A 139 12.50 -1.21 26.43
CA GLY A 139 11.81 -0.85 27.67
C GLY A 139 12.67 -0.88 28.93
N VAL A 140 13.97 -0.56 28.81
CA VAL A 140 14.89 -0.57 29.98
C VAL A 140 14.85 0.77 30.74
N ASN A 141 15.29 0.77 32.00
CA ASN A 141 15.35 1.96 32.89
C ASN A 141 13.99 2.64 33.10
N ASN A 142 12.93 1.86 33.37
CA ASN A 142 11.55 2.35 33.57
C ASN A 142 10.98 3.13 32.37
N LYS A 143 11.56 2.96 31.17
CA LYS A 143 11.04 3.54 29.93
C LYS A 143 10.11 2.58 29.21
N LYS A 144 9.19 3.12 28.42
CA LYS A 144 8.25 2.32 27.63
C LYS A 144 8.97 1.59 26.48
N SER A 145 8.57 0.34 26.21
CA SER A 145 9.17 -0.52 25.19
C SER A 145 8.52 -0.32 23.82
N PHE A 146 9.17 0.43 22.92
CA PHE A 146 8.66 0.66 21.57
C PHE A 146 8.55 -0.64 20.75
N SER A 147 9.42 -1.62 21.00
CA SER A 147 9.36 -2.92 20.29
C SER A 147 8.05 -3.69 20.51
N ARG A 148 7.36 -3.42 21.63
CA ARG A 148 6.10 -4.04 22.06
C ARG A 148 4.87 -3.19 21.77
N MET A 149 5.06 -1.96 21.27
CA MET A 149 3.98 -1.03 20.94
C MET A 149 3.34 -1.35 19.59
N ALA A 150 2.02 -1.18 19.49
CA ALA A 150 1.28 -1.25 18.23
C ALA A 150 1.70 -0.13 17.26
N THR A 151 2.13 1.01 17.80
CA THR A 151 2.70 2.11 17.00
C THR A 151 3.91 1.65 16.16
N LYS A 152 4.65 0.62 16.57
CA LYS A 152 5.75 0.04 15.77
C LYS A 152 5.23 -0.50 14.43
N SER A 153 4.16 -1.29 14.45
CA SER A 153 3.57 -1.90 13.26
C SER A 153 2.99 -0.83 12.34
N LEU A 154 2.38 0.20 12.92
CA LEU A 154 1.86 1.36 12.21
C LEU A 154 2.99 2.15 11.52
N LEU A 155 4.10 2.40 12.21
CA LEU A 155 5.29 3.05 11.65
C LEU A 155 5.86 2.25 10.47
N PHE A 156 6.00 0.93 10.61
CA PHE A 156 6.58 0.09 9.55
C PHE A 156 5.69 0.09 8.30
N SER A 157 4.37 0.04 8.52
CA SER A 157 3.39 0.14 7.44
C SER A 157 3.46 1.50 6.74
N ALA A 158 3.59 2.60 7.49
CA ALA A 158 3.71 3.95 6.93
C ALA A 158 4.99 4.13 6.12
N VAL A 159 6.14 3.66 6.63
CA VAL A 159 7.43 3.71 5.91
C VAL A 159 7.37 2.91 4.61
N ARG A 160 6.78 1.71 4.59
CA ARG A 160 6.67 0.91 3.37
C ARG A 160 5.63 1.40 2.38
N LYS A 161 4.63 2.13 2.87
CA LYS A 161 3.61 2.77 2.02
C LYS A 161 4.14 4.03 1.33
N ASN A 162 5.16 4.67 1.90
CA ASN A 162 5.84 5.79 1.26
C ASN A 162 6.60 5.33 0.00
N THR A 163 6.42 6.08 -1.09
CA THR A 163 6.98 5.76 -2.42
C THR A 163 8.51 5.65 -2.44
N VAL A 164 9.22 6.44 -1.63
CA VAL A 164 10.69 6.47 -1.56
C VAL A 164 11.25 5.26 -0.82
N THR A 165 10.52 4.76 0.18
CA THR A 165 11.03 3.78 1.15
C THR A 165 10.30 2.44 1.11
N ARG A 166 9.64 2.14 -0.01
CA ARG A 166 8.82 0.93 -0.21
C ARG A 166 9.57 -0.37 0.03
N SER A 167 10.86 -0.42 -0.30
CA SER A 167 11.73 -1.60 -0.16
C SER A 167 12.41 -1.72 1.21
N ALA A 168 12.12 -0.82 2.16
CA ALA A 168 12.80 -0.80 3.46
C ALA A 168 12.55 -2.09 4.26
N THR A 169 13.62 -2.67 4.77
CA THR A 169 13.56 -3.86 5.63
C THR A 169 13.25 -3.49 7.09
N ASP A 170 12.68 -4.42 7.84
CA ASP A 170 12.40 -4.20 9.28
C ASP A 170 13.68 -3.82 10.05
N THR A 171 14.79 -4.48 9.72
CA THR A 171 16.11 -4.24 10.33
C THR A 171 16.60 -2.82 10.09
N GLU A 172 16.41 -2.31 8.86
CA GLU A 172 16.82 -0.96 8.49
C GLU A 172 16.01 0.11 9.24
N VAL A 173 14.68 -0.01 9.21
CA VAL A 173 13.79 0.90 9.94
C VAL A 173 14.09 0.85 11.44
N THR A 174 14.23 -0.36 12.01
CA THR A 174 14.55 -0.58 13.42
C THR A 174 15.84 0.15 13.85
N ARG A 175 16.90 0.07 13.03
CA ARG A 175 18.16 0.77 13.32
C ARG A 175 17.95 2.28 13.45
N HIS A 176 17.15 2.86 12.55
CA HIS A 176 16.85 4.29 12.56
C HIS A 176 15.95 4.70 13.72
N VAL A 177 14.98 3.86 14.09
CA VAL A 177 14.11 4.06 15.26
C VAL A 177 14.93 4.06 16.56
N ILE A 178 15.78 3.05 16.76
CA ILE A 178 16.65 2.96 17.95
C ILE A 178 17.50 4.21 18.08
N ARG A 179 18.16 4.61 16.98
CA ARG A 179 19.01 5.81 17.00
C ARG A 179 18.21 7.08 17.26
N TRP A 180 16.97 7.17 16.74
CA TRP A 180 16.11 8.31 17.00
C TRP A 180 15.75 8.42 18.48
N PHE A 181 15.31 7.35 19.15
CA PHE A 181 15.02 7.43 20.58
C PHE A 181 16.27 7.70 21.43
N HIS A 182 17.45 7.16 21.06
CA HIS A 182 18.69 7.46 21.78
C HIS A 182 19.07 8.95 21.73
N LEU A 183 18.78 9.62 20.61
CA LEU A 183 19.06 11.05 20.43
C LEU A 183 17.94 11.96 20.98
N ALA A 184 16.93 11.42 21.68
CA ALA A 184 15.81 12.24 22.18
C ALA A 184 16.28 13.34 23.15
N ALA A 185 17.24 13.01 24.03
CA ALA A 185 17.84 13.98 24.95
C ALA A 185 18.50 15.15 24.21
N ASP A 186 19.33 14.84 23.20
CA ASP A 186 20.05 15.85 22.41
C ASP A 186 19.11 16.71 21.55
N ARG A 187 17.95 16.16 21.13
CA ARG A 187 16.94 16.95 20.40
C ARG A 187 16.20 17.91 21.30
N ALA A 188 15.83 17.48 22.51
CA ALA A 188 15.16 18.33 23.48
C ALA A 188 16.03 19.53 23.88
N THR A 189 17.35 19.34 24.03
CA THR A 189 18.28 20.43 24.38
C THR A 189 18.48 21.42 23.23
N ARG A 190 18.59 20.96 21.98
CA ARG A 190 18.78 21.84 20.81
C ARG A 190 17.60 22.78 20.55
N LYS A 191 16.37 22.37 20.84
CA LYS A 191 15.19 23.25 20.68
C LYS A 191 15.11 24.36 21.73
N ARG A 192 15.77 24.19 22.88
CA ARG A 192 15.77 25.18 23.98
C ARG A 192 16.82 26.27 23.82
N VAL A 193 17.79 26.09 22.93
CA VAL A 193 18.77 27.12 22.59
C VAL A 193 18.26 27.87 21.36
N PRO A 194 17.83 29.14 21.48
CA PRO A 194 17.45 29.92 20.31
C PRO A 194 18.67 30.08 19.38
N PRO A 195 18.48 30.13 18.05
CA PRO A 195 19.56 30.50 17.15
C PRO A 195 20.04 31.92 17.52
N GLN A 196 21.36 32.08 17.68
CA GLN A 196 22.02 33.39 17.80
C GLN A 196 22.05 34.11 16.46
#